data_AF-A0A453L9C5-F1
#
_entry.id   AF-A0A453L9C5-F1
#
_cell.length_a   1.000
_cell.length_b   1.000
_cell.length_c   1.000
_cell.angle_alpha   90.00
_cell.angle_beta   90.00
_cell.angle_gamma   90.00
#
_symmetry.space_group_name_H-M   'P 1'
#
loop_
_entity.id
_entity.type
_entity.pdbx_description
1 polymer ?
#
loop_
_entity_poly.entity_id
_entity_poly.type
_entity_poly.pdbx_seq_one_letter_code
_entity_poly.pdbx_strand_id
1 'polypeptide(L)' 'GPVRAMVSLGSSIRDAIAAVVERYHREGRSPRLDPASAESFQLHHSHFSLQSKRAIHPFHLV' A
#
# COMPACT_ATOMS: atom_id res chain seq x y z
N GLY A 1 1.70 -16.11 -1.53
CA GLY A 1 1.40 -15.40 -2.80
C GLY A 1 1.03 -13.96 -2.51
N PRO A 2 1.04 -13.06 -3.51
CA PRO A 2 0.80 -11.63 -3.30
C PRO A 2 -0.62 -11.33 -2.77
N VAL A 3 -0.78 -10.16 -2.14
CA VAL A 3 -2.06 -9.59 -1.71
C VAL A 3 -2.33 -8.28 -2.42
N ARG A 4 -3.61 -7.91 -2.49
CA ARG A 4 -4.04 -6.56 -2.87
C ARG A 4 -4.47 -5.81 -1.62
N ALA A 5 -3.81 -4.68 -1.34
CA ALA A 5 -4.17 -3.75 -0.28
C ALA A 5 -4.23 -2.33 -0.88
N MET A 6 -5.15 -1.50 -0.37
CA MET A 6 -5.27 -0.09 -0.72
C MET A 6 -5.10 0.74 0.54
N VAL A 7 -4.43 1.88 0.42
CA VAL A 7 -4.25 2.85 1.49
C VAL A 7 -4.67 4.24 1.01
N SER A 8 -4.90 5.14 1.95
CA SER A 8 -5.20 6.53 1.64
C SER A 8 -4.01 7.23 0.98
N LEU A 9 -4.30 8.26 0.18
CA LEU A 9 -3.24 9.16 -0.31
C LEU A 9 -2.57 9.85 0.88
N GLY A 10 -1.23 9.89 0.87
CA GLY A 10 -0.43 10.44 1.97
C GLY A 10 -0.11 9.44 3.08
N SER A 11 -0.59 8.20 3.02
CA SER A 11 -0.20 7.14 3.96
C SER A 11 1.29 6.81 3.89
N SER A 12 1.87 6.45 5.04
CA SER A 12 3.27 6.05 5.16
C SER A 12 3.50 4.60 4.70
N ILE A 13 4.77 4.21 4.57
CA ILE A 13 5.14 2.80 4.33
C ILE A 13 4.63 1.89 5.45
N ARG A 14 4.72 2.36 6.70
CA ARG A 14 4.24 1.63 7.88
C ARG A 14 2.74 1.32 7.76
N ASP A 15 1.94 2.31 7.33
CA ASP A 15 0.49 2.13 7.14
C ASP A 15 0.20 1.11 6.03
N ALA A 16 0.97 1.16 4.92
CA ALA A 16 0.85 0.19 3.84
C ALA A 16 1.20 -1.24 4.28
N ILE A 17 2.28 -1.42 5.04
CA ILE A 17 2.66 -2.73 5.59
C ILE A 17 1.60 -3.25 6.56
N ALA A 18 1.05 -2.40 7.43
CA ALA A 18 -0.03 -2.79 8.34
C ALA A 18 -1.27 -3.28 7.56
N ALA A 19 -1.68 -2.56 6.51
CA ALA A 19 -2.79 -2.96 5.65
C ALA A 19 -2.54 -4.30 4.93
N VAL A 20 -1.30 -4.54 4.49
CA VAL A 20 -0.87 -5.80 3.87
C VAL A 20 -0.93 -6.97 4.87
N VAL A 21 -0.40 -6.78 6.09
CA VAL A 21 -0.41 -7.80 7.15
C VAL A 21 -1.84 -8.17 7.54
N GLU A 22 -2.70 -7.17 7.74
CA GLU A 22 -4.12 -7.40 8.02
C GLU A 22 -4.82 -8.15 6.87
N ARG A 23 -4.50 -7.83 5.62
CA ARG A 23 -5.04 -8.54 4.46
C ARG A 23 -4.63 -10.02 4.43
N TYR A 24 -3.40 -10.33 4.81
CA TYR A 24 -2.96 -11.72 4.93
C TYR A 24 -3.74 -12.47 6.01
N HIS A 25 -3.91 -11.89 7.19
CA HIS A 25 -4.67 -12.50 8.29
C HIS A 25 -6.11 -12.81 7.90
N ARG A 26 -6.80 -11.88 7.22
CA ARG A 26 -8.16 -12.11 6.71
C ARG A 26 -8.27 -13.25 5.70
N GLU A 27 -7.19 -13.52 4.97
CA GLU A 27 -7.11 -14.65 4.03
C GLU A 27 -6.61 -15.93 4.72
N GLY A 28 -6.49 -15.97 6.06
CA GLY A 28 -6.04 -17.14 6.81
C GLY A 28 -4.56 -17.48 6.61
N ARG A 29 -3.75 -16.48 6.23
CA ARG A 29 -2.33 -16.64 5.93
C ARG A 29 -1.48 -15.82 6.88
N SER A 30 -0.31 -16.33 7.22
CA SER A 30 0.63 -15.69 8.15
C SER A 30 2.00 -15.52 7.48
N PRO A 31 2.23 -14.42 6.74
CA PRO A 31 3.54 -14.13 6.15
C PRO A 31 4.56 -13.87 7.26
N ARG A 32 5.83 -14.19 6.99
CA ARG A 32 6.94 -13.81 7.88
C ARG A 32 7.30 -12.34 7.68
N LEU A 33 6.43 -11.46 8.19
CA LEU A 33 6.65 -10.01 8.24
C LEU A 33 6.68 -9.61 9.72
N ASP A 34 7.81 -9.09 10.18
CA ASP A 34 7.91 -8.54 11.53
C ASP A 34 7.35 -7.10 11.53
N PRO A 35 6.24 -6.83 12.24
CA PRO A 35 5.65 -5.50 12.32
C PRO A 35 6.61 -4.45 12.91
N ALA A 36 7.55 -4.85 13.77
CA ALA A 36 8.54 -3.94 14.34
C ALA A 36 9.54 -3.43 13.28
N SER A 37 9.74 -4.21 12.21
CA SER A 37 10.57 -3.83 11.07
C SER A 37 9.83 -3.01 10.00
N ALA A 38 8.55 -2.65 10.23
CA ALA A 38 7.71 -1.97 9.24
C ALA A 38 8.36 -0.71 8.64
N GLU A 39 9.13 0.03 9.44
CA GLU A 39 9.81 1.26 9.01
C GLU A 39 11.07 1.02 8.18
N SER A 40 11.63 -0.20 8.21
CA SER A 40 12.80 -0.57 7.42
C SER A 40 12.47 -1.01 5.99
N PHE A 41 11.19 -1.26 5.69
CA PHE A 41 10.77 -1.63 4.33
C PHE A 41 10.85 -0.44 3.38
N GLN A 42 11.13 -0.73 2.12
CA GLN A 42 11.20 0.25 1.05
C GLN A 42 10.26 -0.16 -0.09
N LEU A 43 9.69 0.83 -0.76
CA LEU A 43 8.97 0.61 -2.01
C LEU A 43 9.95 0.66 -3.17
N HIS A 44 9.95 -0.39 -3.98
CA HIS A 44 10.71 -0.44 -5.21
C HIS A 44 9.75 -0.33 -6.40
N HIS A 45 10.09 0.55 -7.35
CA HIS A 45 9.46 0.51 -8.66
C HIS A 45 9.80 -0.82 -9.34
N SER A 46 8.77 -1.59 -9.64
CA SER A 46 8.88 -2.86 -10.38
C SER A 46 8.29 -2.71 -11.79
N HIS A 47 8.60 -3.65 -12.69
CA HIS A 47 8.02 -3.70 -14.03
C HIS A 47 6.48 -3.74 -14.03
N PHE A 48 5.86 -4.22 -12.95
CA PHE A 48 4.41 -4.31 -12.78
C PHE A 48 3.78 -3.09 -12.10
N SER A 49 4.57 -2.04 -11.83
CA SER A 49 4.07 -0.82 -11.19
C SER A 49 3.27 0.01 -12.18
N LEU A 50 1.94 0.01 -12.02
CA LEU A 50 1.06 0.87 -12.80
C LEU A 50 0.96 2.25 -12.12
N GLN A 51 1.32 3.31 -12.85
CA GLN A 51 1.06 4.69 -12.43
C GLN A 51 -0.18 5.21 -13.15
N SER A 52 -1.27 5.46 -12.41
CA SER A 52 -2.40 6.23 -12.93
C SER A 52 -2.22 7.69 -12.54
N LYS A 53 -1.91 8.56 -13.50
CA LYS A 53 -1.86 10.02 -13.29
C LYS A 53 -3.16 10.63 -13.79
N ARG A 54 -4.10 10.93 -12.89
CA ARG A 54 -5.19 11.86 -13.18
C ARG A 54 -5.03 13.07 -12.27
N ALA A 55 -4.59 14.20 -12.83
CA ALA A 55 -4.67 15.46 -12.15
C ALA A 55 -6.16 15.75 -11.90
N ILE A 56 -6.57 15.82 -10.65
CA ILE A 56 -7.84 16.45 -10.30
C ILE A 56 -7.61 17.94 -10.53
N HIS A 57 -7.96 18.45 -11.70
CA HIS A 57 -8.19 19.88 -11.83
C HIS A 57 -9.33 20.22 -10.86
N PRO A 58 -9.15 21.18 -9.94
CA PRO A 58 -10.28 21.68 -9.17
C PRO A 58 -11.23 22.31 -10.18
N PHE A 59 -12.35 21.66 -10.44
CA PHE A 59 -13.48 22.29 -11.09
C PHE A 59 -13.91 23.43 -10.15
N HIS A 60 -13.46 24.65 -10.45
CA HIS A 60 -14.17 25.84 -10.01
C HIS A 60 -15.53 25.79 -10.72
N LEU A 61 -16.57 25.51 -9.94
CA LEU A 61 -17.94 25.75 -10.34
C LEU A 61 -18.06 27.27 -10.55
N VAL A 62 -18.23 27.69 -11.80
CA VAL A 62 -18.78 29.01 -12.14
C VAL A 62 -20.22 28.80 -12.54
#